data_AF-A0A816HL95-F1
#
_entry.id   AF-A0A816HL95-F1
#
_cell.length_a   1.000
_cell.length_b   1.000
_cell.length_c   1.000
_cell.angle_alpha   90.00
_cell.angle_beta   90.00
_cell.angle_gamma   90.00
#
_symmetry.space_group_name_H-M   'P 1'
#
loop_
_entity.id
_entity.type
_entity.pdbx_description
1 polymer ?
#
loop_
_entity_poly.entity_id
_entity_poly.type
_entity_poly.pdbx_seq_one_letter_code
_entity_poly.pdbx_strand_id
1 'polypeptide(L)'
;MGCESSKANIQSTSMPIVGNSKQNVTEQSDYDFAVVVKQNFDQVTLSYPYTKVFKDIVVNMKFYDYVVKDFTNYSREMDNRSESNLIDEFEHNYRAKTPIWWYTRQCFVNKMLTQAIRSLEINTLFRMSFFIHDLHHQIEQLYKQQAHEKSFIVYHAQYVAHETFQNLLKSIGQVMCFNDFLLTNEISEDSIKTLTKPNTAGVLF
;
A
#
# COMPACT_ATOMS: atom_id res chain seq x y z
N MET A 1 -56.32 10.72 -14.35
CA MET A 1 -55.43 10.87 -13.19
C MET A 1 -54.07 10.32 -13.60
N GLY A 2 -53.17 11.22 -14.02
CA GLY A 2 -51.77 10.89 -14.21
C GLY A 2 -51.05 11.00 -12.87
N CYS A 3 -50.12 10.09 -12.61
CA CYS A 3 -49.11 10.29 -11.58
C CYS A 3 -47.75 10.20 -12.24
N GLU A 4 -47.06 11.33 -12.16
CA GLU A 4 -45.74 11.62 -12.68
C GLU A 4 -44.65 10.82 -11.98
N SER A 5 -43.60 10.62 -12.76
CA SER A 5 -42.25 10.23 -12.39
C SER A 5 -41.68 10.93 -11.15
N SER A 6 -40.97 10.18 -10.31
CA SER A 6 -39.86 10.73 -9.53
C SER A 6 -38.67 9.77 -9.60
N LYS A 7 -37.71 10.12 -10.49
CA LYS A 7 -36.39 9.51 -10.54
C LYS A 7 -35.56 10.15 -9.42
N ALA A 8 -35.22 9.39 -8.39
CA ALA A 8 -34.25 9.83 -7.40
C ALA A 8 -32.85 9.80 -8.03
N ASN A 9 -32.36 11.01 -8.31
CA ASN A 9 -31.04 11.30 -8.84
C ASN A 9 -30.03 11.19 -7.69
N ILE A 10 -29.30 10.07 -7.57
CA ILE A 10 -28.17 9.99 -6.64
C ILE A 10 -26.97 10.59 -7.36
N GLN A 11 -26.80 11.90 -7.17
CA GLN A 11 -25.57 12.59 -7.50
C GLN A 11 -24.41 11.95 -6.74
N SER A 12 -23.48 11.35 -7.49
CA SER A 12 -22.14 11.04 -7.00
C SER A 12 -21.47 12.36 -6.62
N THR A 13 -21.61 12.77 -5.36
CA THR A 13 -20.80 13.85 -4.79
C THR A 13 -19.38 13.35 -4.65
N SER A 14 -18.58 13.63 -5.67
CA SER A 14 -17.13 13.59 -5.63
C SER A 14 -16.66 14.44 -4.45
N MET A 15 -16.03 13.81 -3.45
CA MET A 15 -15.32 14.58 -2.42
C MET A 15 -14.10 15.22 -3.08
N PRO A 16 -13.90 16.55 -2.97
CA PRO A 16 -12.72 17.20 -3.51
C PRO A 16 -11.52 16.84 -2.65
N ILE A 17 -10.50 16.23 -3.24
CA ILE A 17 -9.18 16.12 -2.62
C ILE A 17 -8.54 17.51 -2.68
N VAL A 18 -8.78 18.31 -1.64
CA VAL A 18 -7.98 19.49 -1.33
C VAL A 18 -6.67 18.98 -0.72
N GLY A 19 -5.59 19.12 -1.47
CA GLY A 19 -4.25 18.70 -1.06
C GLY A 19 -3.18 19.32 -1.92
N ASN A 20 -3.24 20.65 -2.10
CA ASN A 20 -2.11 21.43 -2.59
C ASN A 20 -1.04 21.46 -1.48
N SER A 21 0.00 20.65 -1.60
CA SER A 21 1.29 20.95 -0.99
C SER A 21 2.40 20.45 -1.90
N LYS A 22 2.92 21.38 -2.70
CA LYS A 22 4.29 21.32 -3.20
C LYS A 22 5.20 21.18 -1.99
N GLN A 23 6.04 20.16 -1.93
CA GLN A 23 7.46 20.31 -1.57
C GLN A 23 8.22 18.98 -1.65
N ASN A 24 9.44 19.13 -2.14
CA ASN A 24 10.43 18.12 -2.44
C ASN A 24 10.94 17.45 -1.16
N VAL A 25 10.93 16.12 -1.13
CA VAL A 25 11.80 15.35 -0.24
C VAL A 25 12.75 14.55 -1.11
N THR A 26 13.96 15.08 -1.24
CA THR A 26 15.12 14.37 -1.71
C THR A 26 15.58 13.50 -0.56
N GLU A 27 15.33 12.19 -0.62
CA GLU A 27 16.14 11.25 0.15
C GLU A 27 16.36 9.98 -0.67
N GLN A 28 17.66 9.77 -0.90
CA GLN A 28 18.28 8.71 -1.66
C GLN A 28 17.71 7.35 -1.28
N SER A 29 17.38 6.57 -2.30
CA SER A 29 17.45 5.13 -2.17
C SER A 29 17.22 4.42 -3.48
N ASP A 30 18.29 3.76 -3.93
CA ASP A 30 18.22 2.59 -4.77
C ASP A 30 17.49 1.49 -3.99
N TYR A 31 16.16 1.47 -4.04
CA TYR A 31 15.40 0.38 -3.42
C TYR A 31 14.69 -0.41 -4.51
N ASP A 32 15.10 -1.67 -4.62
CA ASP A 32 14.57 -2.66 -5.55
C ASP A 32 13.24 -3.25 -5.04
N PHE A 33 12.22 -3.22 -5.88
CA PHE A 33 10.86 -3.59 -5.48
C PHE A 33 10.72 -5.10 -5.30
N ALA A 34 9.77 -5.51 -4.46
CA ALA A 34 9.40 -6.91 -4.27
C ALA A 34 8.46 -7.41 -5.38
N VAL A 35 8.80 -7.19 -6.66
CA VAL A 35 8.22 -8.02 -7.74
C VAL A 35 9.00 -9.33 -7.72
N VAL A 36 8.34 -10.41 -7.32
CA VAL A 36 8.89 -11.75 -7.57
C VAL A 36 8.44 -12.15 -8.97
N VAL A 37 9.41 -12.19 -9.87
CA VAL A 37 9.25 -12.59 -11.27
C VAL A 37 9.44 -14.10 -11.39
N LYS A 38 8.43 -14.81 -11.88
CA LYS A 38 8.37 -16.27 -11.80
C LYS A 38 8.94 -16.96 -13.05
N GLN A 39 10.25 -17.23 -13.06
CA GLN A 39 10.88 -18.01 -14.15
C GLN A 39 10.70 -19.53 -14.01
N ASN A 40 10.61 -20.05 -12.78
CA ASN A 40 10.34 -21.45 -12.47
C ASN A 40 9.91 -21.58 -11.00
N PHE A 41 9.05 -22.55 -10.63
CA PHE A 41 8.61 -22.72 -9.22
C PHE A 41 9.77 -23.01 -8.26
N ASP A 42 10.88 -23.56 -8.76
CA ASP A 42 12.07 -23.90 -7.99
C ASP A 42 12.94 -22.68 -7.63
N GLN A 43 12.69 -21.52 -8.25
CA GLN A 43 13.44 -20.27 -8.05
C GLN A 43 12.60 -19.16 -7.42
N VAL A 44 11.50 -19.51 -6.76
CA VAL A 44 10.76 -18.52 -5.97
C VAL A 44 11.71 -17.99 -4.91
N THR A 45 12.03 -16.69 -4.97
CA THR A 45 12.74 -16.01 -3.89
C THR A 45 12.02 -16.37 -2.60
N LEU A 46 12.76 -16.92 -1.63
CA LEU A 46 12.20 -17.47 -0.38
C LEU A 46 11.21 -16.50 0.30
N SER A 47 11.29 -15.21 0.00
CA SER A 47 10.35 -14.15 0.39
C SER A 47 8.87 -14.46 0.13
N TYR A 48 8.47 -15.03 -1.01
CA TYR A 48 7.03 -15.19 -1.32
C TYR A 48 6.31 -16.24 -0.45
N PRO A 49 6.84 -17.46 -0.26
CA PRO A 49 6.29 -18.40 0.72
C PRO A 49 6.25 -17.82 2.13
N TYR A 50 7.27 -17.06 2.54
CA TYR A 50 7.30 -16.40 3.85
C TYR A 50 6.21 -15.34 4.00
N THR A 51 6.08 -14.41 3.05
CA THR A 51 5.04 -13.35 3.11
C THR A 51 3.64 -13.95 3.08
N LYS A 52 3.45 -15.05 2.33
CA LYS A 52 2.18 -15.77 2.29
C LYS A 52 1.83 -16.38 3.65
N VAL A 53 2.74 -17.13 4.26
CA VAL A 53 2.55 -17.73 5.59
C VAL A 53 2.34 -16.65 6.65
N PHE A 54 3.15 -15.59 6.62
CA PHE A 54 3.01 -14.46 7.54
C PHE A 54 1.63 -13.81 7.43
N LYS A 55 1.17 -13.51 6.21
CA LYS A 55 -0.17 -12.97 5.96
C LYS A 55 -1.25 -13.89 6.53
N ASP A 56 -1.17 -15.19 6.25
CA ASP A 56 -2.15 -16.16 6.72
C ASP A 56 -2.17 -16.25 8.27
N ILE A 57 -1.03 -16.10 8.96
CA ILE A 57 -0.99 -15.98 10.42
C ILE A 57 -1.69 -14.70 10.85
N VAL A 58 -1.24 -13.54 10.36
CA VAL A 58 -1.71 -12.22 10.81
C VAL A 58 -3.21 -12.02 10.61
N VAL A 59 -3.77 -12.47 9.49
CA VAL A 59 -5.21 -12.35 9.20
C VAL A 59 -6.07 -13.17 10.17
N ASN A 60 -5.52 -14.24 10.76
CA ASN A 60 -6.23 -15.08 11.73
C ASN A 60 -5.95 -14.72 13.20
N MET A 61 -5.09 -13.74 13.46
CA MET A 61 -4.79 -13.26 14.81
C MET A 61 -5.90 -12.35 15.35
N LYS A 62 -5.95 -12.21 16.68
CA LYS A 62 -6.75 -11.21 17.37
C LYS A 62 -5.83 -10.20 18.04
N PHE A 63 -6.17 -8.93 17.91
CA PHE A 63 -5.40 -7.82 18.44
C PHE A 63 -6.18 -7.07 19.51
N TYR A 64 -5.47 -6.54 20.50
CA TYR A 64 -6.03 -5.79 21.62
C TYR A 64 -5.51 -4.35 21.60
N ASP A 65 -6.21 -3.42 22.23
CA ASP A 65 -5.93 -1.98 22.06
C ASP A 65 -4.51 -1.54 22.47
N TYR A 66 -3.84 -2.28 23.35
CA TYR A 66 -2.46 -1.96 23.75
C TYR A 66 -1.45 -2.06 22.61
N VAL A 67 -1.73 -2.82 21.54
CA VAL A 67 -0.80 -3.01 20.42
C VAL A 67 -0.54 -1.74 19.64
N VAL A 68 -1.52 -0.82 19.59
CA VAL A 68 -1.37 0.48 18.94
C VAL A 68 -0.31 1.30 19.69
N LYS A 69 -0.39 1.29 21.02
CA LYS A 69 0.56 1.98 21.90
C LYS A 69 1.96 1.34 21.88
N ASP A 70 2.04 0.02 21.83
CA ASP A 70 3.32 -0.68 21.67
C ASP A 70 3.98 -0.32 20.34
N PHE A 71 3.21 -0.31 19.26
CA PHE A 71 3.69 0.11 17.95
C PHE A 71 4.13 1.57 17.93
N THR A 72 3.37 2.51 18.48
CA THR A 72 3.76 3.93 18.47
C THR A 72 5.00 4.19 19.31
N ASN A 73 5.18 3.50 20.45
CA ASN A 73 6.42 3.56 21.22
C ASN A 73 7.62 3.07 20.41
N TYR A 74 7.48 1.92 19.75
CA TYR A 74 8.50 1.40 18.85
C TYR A 74 8.80 2.37 17.69
N SER A 75 7.77 2.97 17.08
CA SER A 75 7.96 3.97 16.02
C SER A 75 8.73 5.19 16.50
N ARG A 76 8.50 5.66 17.74
CA ARG A 76 9.28 6.78 18.33
C ARG A 76 10.75 6.43 18.52
N GLU A 77 11.06 5.19 18.91
CA GLU A 77 12.45 4.72 19.05
C GLU A 77 13.18 4.64 17.71
N MET A 78 12.46 4.32 16.63
CA MET A 78 13.01 4.20 15.28
C MET A 78 12.96 5.53 14.49
N ASP A 79 12.26 6.55 14.99
CA ASP A 79 12.06 7.82 14.30
C ASP A 79 13.32 8.70 14.34
N ASN A 80 14.08 8.67 13.25
CA ASN A 80 15.18 9.61 13.01
C ASN A 80 14.74 10.88 12.25
N ARG A 81 13.43 11.04 11.94
CA ARG A 81 12.91 12.01 10.96
C ARG A 81 11.98 13.07 11.56
N SER A 82 11.82 13.12 12.87
CA SER A 82 10.95 14.09 13.58
C SER A 82 9.46 13.97 13.21
N GLU A 83 8.98 12.76 12.93
CA GLU A 83 7.56 12.46 12.68
C GLU A 83 6.74 12.29 13.98
N SER A 84 7.28 12.66 15.16
CA SER A 84 6.63 12.52 16.48
C SER A 84 5.17 13.00 16.52
N ASN A 85 4.86 14.16 15.92
CA ASN A 85 3.47 14.68 15.89
C ASN A 85 2.52 13.74 15.13
N LEU A 86 2.99 13.10 14.05
CA LEU A 86 2.20 12.14 13.28
C LEU A 86 2.03 10.82 14.04
N ILE A 87 3.03 10.41 14.80
CA ILE A 87 2.97 9.24 15.69
C ILE A 87 1.95 9.47 16.81
N ASP A 88 1.97 10.65 17.43
CA ASP A 88 1.00 11.03 18.46
C ASP A 88 -0.41 11.08 17.88
N GLU A 89 -0.58 11.66 16.70
CA GLU A 89 -1.88 11.67 16.03
C GLU A 89 -2.38 10.26 15.70
N PHE A 90 -1.49 9.37 15.25
CA PHE A 90 -1.81 7.97 15.00
C PHE A 90 -2.28 7.27 16.28
N GLU A 91 -1.54 7.39 17.39
CA GLU A 91 -1.90 6.76 18.66
C GLU A 91 -3.30 7.17 19.14
N HIS A 92 -3.60 8.48 19.10
CA HIS A 92 -4.87 9.01 19.62
C HIS A 92 -6.05 8.81 18.67
N ASN A 93 -5.82 8.81 17.36
CA ASN A 93 -6.89 8.81 16.36
C ASN A 93 -6.96 7.54 15.52
N TYR A 94 -6.20 6.49 15.87
CA TYR A 94 -6.12 5.27 15.07
C TYR A 94 -7.52 4.72 14.73
N ARG A 95 -8.37 4.56 15.75
CA ARG A 95 -9.74 4.03 15.64
C ARG A 95 -10.76 5.03 15.09
N ALA A 96 -10.44 6.32 15.12
CA ALA A 96 -11.32 7.38 14.57
C ALA A 96 -11.22 7.48 13.04
N LYS A 97 -10.22 6.85 12.44
CA LYS A 97 -9.99 6.79 10.99
C LYS A 97 -9.95 5.33 10.55
N THR A 98 -10.01 5.11 9.24
CA THR A 98 -9.92 3.77 8.69
C THR A 98 -8.46 3.37 8.44
N PRO A 99 -8.11 2.07 8.49
CA PRO A 99 -6.78 1.58 8.11
C PRO A 99 -6.29 2.07 6.75
N ILE A 100 -7.16 2.06 5.73
CA ILE A 100 -6.86 2.60 4.39
C ILE A 100 -6.48 4.07 4.46
N TRP A 101 -7.19 4.88 5.25
CA TRP A 101 -6.88 6.30 5.39
C TRP A 101 -5.45 6.50 5.92
N TRP A 102 -5.05 5.73 6.94
CA TRP A 102 -3.68 5.75 7.46
C TRP A 102 -2.65 5.23 6.45
N TYR A 103 -3.00 4.21 5.66
CA TYR A 103 -2.12 3.65 4.64
C TYR A 103 -1.89 4.60 3.46
N THR A 104 -2.91 5.34 3.04
CA THR A 104 -2.81 6.29 1.91
C THR A 104 -2.32 7.68 2.35
N ARG A 105 -2.35 7.98 3.65
CA ARG A 105 -1.89 9.25 4.19
C ARG A 105 -0.37 9.34 4.13
N GLN A 106 0.15 10.52 3.80
CA GLN A 106 1.56 10.85 3.94
C GLN A 106 1.96 10.88 5.43
N CYS A 107 2.40 9.74 5.95
CA CYS A 107 2.89 9.59 7.32
C CYS A 107 3.89 8.43 7.41
N PHE A 108 4.33 8.09 8.62
CA PHE A 108 5.31 7.04 8.87
C PHE A 108 4.78 5.63 8.55
N VAL A 109 3.47 5.41 8.63
CA VAL A 109 2.85 4.07 8.57
C VAL A 109 3.15 3.35 7.25
N ASN A 110 2.86 3.97 6.11
CA ASN A 110 3.08 3.31 4.82
C ASN A 110 4.58 3.11 4.53
N LYS A 111 5.42 4.08 4.89
CA LYS A 111 6.88 3.97 4.75
C LYS A 111 7.44 2.80 5.56
N MET A 112 7.09 2.71 6.85
CA MET A 112 7.53 1.62 7.72
C MET A 112 7.03 0.26 7.23
N LEU A 113 5.75 0.17 6.82
CA LEU A 113 5.18 -1.08 6.34
C LEU A 113 5.87 -1.56 5.07
N THR A 114 5.96 -0.71 4.05
CA THR A 114 6.60 -1.04 2.78
C THR A 114 8.08 -1.36 2.99
N GLN A 115 8.79 -0.64 3.85
CA GLN A 115 10.18 -0.98 4.18
C GLN A 115 10.29 -2.35 4.83
N ALA A 116 9.46 -2.66 5.83
CA ALA A 116 9.49 -3.92 6.55
C ALA A 116 9.15 -5.12 5.67
N ILE A 117 8.18 -4.98 4.75
CA ILE A 117 7.84 -6.01 3.76
C ILE A 117 9.02 -6.27 2.82
N ARG A 118 9.72 -5.22 2.39
CA ARG A 118 10.84 -5.33 1.44
C ARG A 118 12.07 -5.96 2.05
N SER A 119 12.41 -5.61 3.29
CA SER A 119 13.55 -6.19 4.01
C SER A 119 13.21 -7.47 4.74
N LEU A 120 11.94 -7.90 4.73
CA LEU A 120 11.43 -8.99 5.57
C LEU A 120 11.82 -8.79 7.05
N GLU A 121 11.77 -7.55 7.55
CA GLU A 121 12.15 -7.25 8.93
C GLU A 121 11.03 -7.71 9.87
N ILE A 122 11.22 -8.91 10.40
CA ILE A 122 10.20 -9.65 11.12
C ILE A 122 9.68 -8.88 12.35
N ASN A 123 10.54 -8.15 13.07
CA ASN A 123 10.10 -7.45 14.28
C ASN A 123 9.12 -6.31 13.95
N THR A 124 9.42 -5.50 12.94
CA THR A 124 8.55 -4.43 12.45
C THR A 124 7.28 -5.02 11.89
N LEU A 125 7.37 -6.08 11.09
CA LEU A 125 6.18 -6.77 10.55
C LEU A 125 5.26 -7.27 11.66
N PHE A 126 5.79 -7.89 12.73
CA PHE A 126 4.98 -8.30 13.87
C PHE A 126 4.38 -7.13 14.63
N ARG A 127 5.11 -6.04 14.84
CA ARG A 127 4.57 -4.83 15.50
C ARG A 127 3.51 -4.14 14.65
N MET A 128 3.59 -4.26 13.33
CA MET A 128 2.58 -3.76 12.39
C MET A 128 1.49 -4.77 12.07
N SER A 129 1.53 -5.98 12.65
CA SER A 129 0.58 -7.05 12.30
C SER A 129 -0.88 -6.67 12.56
N PHE A 130 -1.16 -5.91 13.62
CA PHE A 130 -2.52 -5.37 13.87
C PHE A 130 -2.98 -4.47 12.72
N PHE A 131 -2.08 -3.63 12.21
CA PHE A 131 -2.38 -2.71 11.12
C PHE A 131 -2.59 -3.46 9.81
N ILE A 132 -1.74 -4.45 9.52
CA ILE A 132 -1.87 -5.32 8.34
C ILE A 132 -3.20 -6.10 8.38
N HIS A 133 -3.58 -6.61 9.54
CA HIS A 133 -4.84 -7.30 9.78
C HIS A 133 -6.04 -6.38 9.50
N ASP A 134 -6.07 -5.22 10.15
CA ASP A 134 -7.17 -4.25 10.00
C ASP A 134 -7.25 -3.73 8.55
N LEU A 135 -6.11 -3.47 7.90
CA LEU A 135 -6.03 -3.04 6.50
C LEU A 135 -6.54 -4.12 5.54
N HIS A 136 -6.11 -5.37 5.73
CA HIS A 136 -6.54 -6.49 4.90
C HIS A 136 -8.06 -6.69 4.98
N HIS A 137 -8.63 -6.71 6.18
CA HIS A 137 -10.06 -6.88 6.35
C HIS A 137 -10.86 -5.71 5.77
N GLN A 138 -10.38 -4.47 5.88
CA GLN A 138 -11.04 -3.35 5.23
C GLN A 138 -11.06 -3.49 3.71
N ILE A 139 -9.94 -3.90 3.10
CA ILE A 139 -9.86 -4.15 1.65
C ILE A 139 -10.83 -5.27 1.23
N GLU A 140 -10.89 -6.38 1.97
CA GLU A 140 -11.85 -7.46 1.68
C GLU A 140 -13.31 -7.00 1.78
N GLN A 141 -13.63 -6.16 2.77
CA GLN A 141 -14.97 -5.60 2.92
C GLN A 141 -15.35 -4.72 1.74
N LEU A 142 -14.46 -3.82 1.32
CA LEU A 142 -14.68 -2.97 0.14
C LEU A 142 -14.80 -3.78 -1.14
N TYR A 143 -13.96 -4.82 -1.29
CA TYR A 143 -14.03 -5.73 -2.43
C TYR A 143 -15.38 -6.44 -2.53
N LYS A 144 -15.95 -6.90 -1.40
CA LYS A 144 -17.30 -7.50 -1.36
C LYS A 144 -18.42 -6.51 -1.67
N GLN A 145 -18.21 -5.22 -1.40
CA GLN A 145 -19.17 -4.15 -1.70
C GLN A 145 -19.12 -3.72 -3.17
N GLN A 146 -17.99 -3.95 -3.84
CA GLN A 146 -17.84 -3.68 -5.26
C GLN A 146 -18.72 -4.66 -6.05
N ALA A 147 -19.82 -4.16 -6.61
CA ALA A 147 -20.72 -4.96 -7.44
C ALA A 147 -19.92 -5.63 -8.57
N HIS A 148 -19.95 -6.97 -8.60
CA HIS A 148 -19.00 -7.88 -9.25
C HIS A 148 -18.91 -7.84 -10.79
N GLU A 149 -19.30 -6.78 -11.49
CA GLU A 149 -19.53 -6.84 -12.95
C GLU A 149 -18.63 -6.02 -13.85
N LYS A 150 -17.60 -5.30 -13.35
CA LYS A 150 -16.74 -4.52 -14.23
C LYS A 150 -15.26 -4.76 -13.97
N SER A 151 -14.60 -5.38 -14.94
CA SER A 151 -13.16 -5.21 -15.13
C SER A 151 -12.87 -3.73 -15.39
N PHE A 152 -11.83 -3.22 -14.75
CA PHE A 152 -11.36 -1.85 -14.95
C PHE A 152 -9.83 -1.86 -15.07
N ILE A 153 -9.32 -0.85 -15.73
CA ILE A 153 -7.88 -0.66 -15.91
C ILE A 153 -7.40 0.27 -14.81
N VAL A 154 -6.30 -0.10 -14.18
CA VAL A 154 -5.59 0.71 -13.20
C VAL A 154 -4.13 0.76 -13.58
N TYR A 155 -3.45 1.79 -13.08
CA TYR A 155 -2.06 2.06 -13.38
C TYR A 155 -1.25 2.11 -12.08
N HIS A 156 -0.16 1.35 -12.02
CA HIS A 156 0.81 1.42 -10.92
C HIS A 156 2.15 1.90 -11.46
N ALA A 157 2.60 3.05 -11.00
CA ALA A 157 3.91 3.58 -11.36
C ALA A 157 4.95 3.27 -10.28
N GLN A 158 6.14 2.88 -10.74
CA GLN A 158 7.21 2.50 -9.83
C GLN A 158 8.61 2.65 -10.42
N TYR A 159 9.57 3.00 -9.56
CA TYR A 159 10.98 2.87 -9.85
C TYR A 159 11.49 1.45 -9.60
N VAL A 160 12.25 0.92 -10.54
CA VAL A 160 12.92 -0.38 -10.42
C VAL A 160 14.40 -0.24 -10.76
N ALA A 161 15.25 -1.09 -10.15
CA ALA A 161 16.65 -1.15 -10.54
C ALA A 161 16.79 -1.65 -11.99
N HIS A 162 17.89 -1.29 -12.65
CA HIS A 162 18.12 -1.70 -14.04
C HIS A 162 18.11 -3.23 -14.20
N GLU A 163 18.72 -3.96 -13.28
CA GLU A 163 18.74 -5.43 -13.30
C GLU A 163 17.34 -6.03 -13.20
N THR A 164 16.52 -5.49 -12.29
CA THR A 164 15.11 -5.88 -12.14
C THR A 164 14.29 -5.56 -13.38
N PHE A 165 14.53 -4.41 -14.02
CA PHE A 165 13.92 -4.08 -15.31
C PHE A 165 14.29 -5.11 -16.40
N GLN A 166 15.56 -5.49 -16.50
CA GLN A 166 16.00 -6.53 -17.46
C GLN A 166 15.35 -7.88 -17.15
N ASN A 167 15.20 -8.24 -15.88
CA ASN A 167 14.52 -9.48 -15.48
C ASN A 167 13.02 -9.44 -15.82
N LEU A 168 12.36 -8.30 -15.65
CA LEU A 168 10.97 -8.10 -16.05
C LEU A 168 10.80 -8.31 -17.56
N LEU A 169 11.67 -7.74 -18.40
CA LEU A 169 11.63 -7.93 -19.85
C LEU A 169 11.81 -9.40 -20.27
N LYS A 170 12.65 -10.16 -19.56
CA LYS A 170 12.85 -11.60 -19.80
C LYS A 170 11.67 -12.47 -19.36
N SER A 171 10.74 -11.90 -18.59
CA SER A 171 9.62 -12.62 -17.98
C SER A 171 8.26 -12.33 -18.60
N ILE A 172 8.23 -11.67 -19.76
CA ILE A 172 7.00 -11.42 -20.50
C ILE A 172 6.30 -12.76 -20.76
N GLY A 173 5.00 -12.81 -20.44
CA GLY A 173 4.19 -14.04 -20.51
C GLY A 173 4.27 -14.92 -19.26
N GLN A 174 5.03 -14.54 -18.23
CA GLN A 174 5.08 -15.20 -16.93
C GLN A 174 4.18 -14.51 -15.89
N VAL A 175 3.97 -15.19 -14.76
CA VAL A 175 3.20 -14.65 -13.62
C VAL A 175 4.11 -13.79 -12.75
N MET A 176 3.59 -12.65 -12.30
CA MET A 176 4.22 -11.78 -11.30
C MET A 176 3.51 -11.91 -9.96
N CYS A 177 4.28 -11.79 -8.88
CA CYS A 177 3.75 -11.72 -7.52
C CYS A 177 4.21 -10.43 -6.85
N PHE A 178 3.31 -9.80 -6.11
CA PHE A 178 3.55 -8.61 -5.32
C PHE A 178 3.47 -8.96 -3.84
N ASN A 179 4.51 -8.60 -3.07
CA ASN A 179 4.53 -8.82 -1.62
C ASN A 179 3.89 -7.67 -0.83
N ASP A 180 3.66 -6.52 -1.46
CA ASP A 180 3.09 -5.31 -0.84
C ASP A 180 1.67 -5.04 -1.34
N PHE A 181 0.94 -4.19 -0.61
CA PHE A 181 -0.32 -3.64 -1.08
C PHE A 181 -0.05 -2.65 -2.23
N LEU A 182 -0.85 -2.74 -3.30
CA LEU A 182 -0.67 -1.90 -4.48
C LEU A 182 -1.53 -0.64 -4.39
N LEU A 183 -0.87 0.51 -4.47
CA LEU A 183 -1.52 1.80 -4.69
C LEU A 183 -1.58 2.07 -6.19
N THR A 184 -2.78 2.26 -6.73
CA THR A 184 -2.99 2.42 -8.17
C THR A 184 -3.81 3.66 -8.48
N ASN A 185 -3.62 4.24 -9.66
CA ASN A 185 -4.47 5.31 -10.18
C ASN A 185 -5.33 4.82 -11.34
N GLU A 186 -6.50 5.41 -11.52
CA GLU A 186 -7.36 5.15 -12.70
C GLU A 186 -6.81 5.85 -13.96
N ILE A 187 -6.00 6.89 -13.78
CA ILE A 187 -5.44 7.71 -14.86
C ILE A 187 -3.92 7.48 -14.93
N SER A 188 -3.43 7.09 -16.10
CA SER A 188 -2.01 6.80 -16.32
C SER A 188 -1.12 8.03 -16.09
N GLU A 189 -1.56 9.21 -16.51
CA GLU A 189 -0.82 10.47 -16.32
C GLU A 189 -0.54 10.76 -14.85
N ASP A 190 -1.50 10.50 -13.96
CA ASP A 190 -1.33 10.73 -12.53
C ASP A 190 -0.31 9.77 -11.93
N SER A 191 -0.28 8.52 -12.43
CA SER A 191 0.78 7.57 -12.10
C SER A 191 2.14 8.05 -12.60
N ILE A 192 2.25 8.52 -13.84
CA ILE A 192 3.50 9.02 -14.41
C ILE A 192 4.01 10.25 -13.66
N LYS A 193 3.13 11.15 -13.19
CA LYS A 193 3.52 12.31 -12.35
C LYS A 193 4.20 11.90 -11.05
N THR A 194 3.98 10.69 -10.54
CA THR A 194 4.70 10.18 -9.36
C THR A 194 6.16 9.82 -9.67
N LEU A 195 6.49 9.63 -10.96
CA LEU A 195 7.84 9.33 -11.45
C LEU A 195 8.66 10.61 -11.70
N THR A 196 8.93 11.36 -10.63
CA THR A 196 9.66 12.64 -10.66
C THR A 196 11.19 12.55 -10.57
N LYS A 197 11.78 11.38 -10.29
CA LYS A 197 13.22 11.25 -10.04
C LYS A 197 14.03 11.24 -11.35
N PRO A 198 14.95 12.20 -11.56
CA PRO A 198 15.85 12.17 -12.72
C PRO A 198 16.77 10.95 -12.65
N ASN A 199 17.14 10.40 -13.81
CA ASN A 199 18.03 9.23 -13.96
C ASN A 199 17.53 7.91 -13.35
N THR A 200 16.21 7.70 -13.27
CA THR A 200 15.64 6.40 -12.86
C THR A 200 14.66 5.88 -13.91
N ALA A 201 14.66 4.56 -14.12
CA ALA A 201 13.67 3.92 -14.99
C ALA A 201 12.38 3.70 -14.20
N GLY A 202 11.28 4.27 -14.68
CA GLY A 202 9.95 4.02 -14.17
C GLY A 202 9.25 2.95 -15.00
N VAL A 203 8.59 2.01 -14.34
CA VAL A 203 7.69 1.03 -14.96
C VAL A 203 6.26 1.42 -14.61
N LEU A 204 5.40 1.41 -15.63
CA LEU A 204 3.96 1.53 -15.49
C LEU A 204 3.36 0.15 -15.77
N PHE A 205 2.74 -0.43 -14.75
CA PHE A 205 1.94 -1.65 -14.88
C PHE A 205 0.50 -1.28 -15.21
#